data_AF-A0A955QRR5-F1
#
_entry.id   AF-A0A955QRR5-F1
#
_cell.length_a   1.000
_cell.length_b   1.000
_cell.length_c   1.000
_cell.angle_alpha   90.00
_cell.angle_beta   90.00
_cell.angle_gamma   90.00
#
_symmetry.space_group_name_H-M   'P 1'
#
loop_
_entity.id
_entity.type
_entity.pdbx_description
1 polymer ?
#
loop_
_entity_poly.entity_id
_entity_poly.type
_entity_poly.pdbx_seq_one_letter_code
_entity_poly.pdbx_strand_id
1 'polypeptide(L)'
;MEIVLDKSYLQGASGEEVRHLCNNYTVLFTETLLYELFTAHKAERDACFAKLPARDNPVELIPRTGPLFRYEIENRRAASPVLEHRLGFTFRFNPRLTSRTFSHSQDEETALAQWRREVDREVKTFHEVATGVSSWCPTLKTCPRRALKSVCEDLKRQACVDTGVVRNVYQSIKPEGFPHASFIDSSWAIFRWVQAHLLFSLDYIGRYGLTELSNIPKRTEHDIHDIQYLIYGTLCGALASRDNDIATNFALACPKGLLVNSYSN
;
A
#
# COMPACT_ATOMS: atom_id res chain seq x y z
N MET A 1 -2.31 11.07 16.43
CA MET A 1 -2.75 9.86 15.69
C MET A 1 -2.09 9.90 14.32
N GLU A 2 -1.62 8.77 13.83
CA GLU A 2 -0.97 8.63 12.53
C GLU A 2 -2.03 8.44 11.43
N ILE A 3 -1.78 8.93 10.22
CA ILE A 3 -2.61 8.63 9.05
C ILE A 3 -1.77 8.51 7.80
N VAL A 4 -2.00 7.46 7.02
CA VAL A 4 -1.34 7.28 5.73
C VAL A 4 -2.09 8.07 4.67
N LEU A 5 -1.36 8.88 3.91
CA LEU A 5 -1.90 9.54 2.73
C LEU A 5 -1.58 8.71 1.49
N ASP A 6 -2.55 8.52 0.61
CA ASP A 6 -2.30 7.98 -0.73
C ASP A 6 -2.29 9.07 -1.80
N LYS A 7 -1.93 8.68 -3.03
CA LYS A 7 -1.92 9.58 -4.19
C LYS A 7 -3.32 10.08 -4.55
N SER A 8 -4.33 9.21 -4.49
CA SER A 8 -5.70 9.52 -4.91
C SER A 8 -6.32 10.64 -4.07
N TYR A 9 -6.10 10.63 -2.76
CA TYR A 9 -6.52 11.67 -1.85
C TYR A 9 -5.76 12.96 -2.10
N LEU A 10 -4.43 12.89 -2.23
CA LEU A 10 -3.63 14.09 -2.48
C LEU A 10 -3.98 14.77 -3.81
N GLN A 11 -4.36 14.01 -4.83
CA GLN A 11 -4.85 14.57 -6.10
C GLN A 11 -6.27 15.14 -5.98
N GLY A 12 -7.19 14.41 -5.35
CA GLY A 12 -8.61 14.79 -5.32
C GLY A 12 -8.95 15.87 -4.29
N ALA A 13 -8.29 15.87 -3.13
CA ALA A 13 -8.60 16.78 -2.03
C ALA A 13 -8.16 18.21 -2.31
N SER A 14 -8.89 19.18 -1.76
CA SER A 14 -8.48 20.58 -1.79
C SER A 14 -7.22 20.79 -0.93
N GLY A 15 -6.50 21.89 -1.16
CA GLY A 15 -5.36 22.24 -0.31
C GLY A 15 -5.75 22.51 1.14
N GLU A 16 -6.99 22.96 1.39
CA GLU A 16 -7.50 23.16 2.74
C GLU A 16 -7.71 21.84 3.48
N GLU A 17 -8.34 20.85 2.82
CA GLU A 17 -8.53 19.50 3.37
C GLU A 17 -7.19 18.85 3.75
N VAL A 18 -6.20 18.90 2.85
CA VAL A 18 -4.86 18.34 3.09
C VAL A 18 -4.16 19.05 4.24
N ARG A 19 -4.21 20.39 4.30
CA ARG A 19 -3.63 21.16 5.41
C ARG A 19 -4.31 20.86 6.74
N HIS A 20 -5.63 20.72 6.74
CA HIS A 20 -6.37 20.31 7.93
C HIS A 20 -5.90 18.93 8.39
N LEU A 21 -5.73 17.98 7.47
CA LEU A 21 -5.20 16.66 7.80
C LEU A 21 -3.81 16.75 8.44
N CYS A 22 -2.88 17.50 7.84
CA CYS A 22 -1.53 17.74 8.39
C CYS A 22 -1.53 18.47 9.75
N ASN A 23 -2.59 19.19 10.10
CA ASN A 23 -2.68 19.91 11.37
C ASN A 23 -3.28 19.06 12.51
N ASN A 24 -4.06 18.03 12.17
CA ASN A 24 -4.77 17.20 13.16
C ASN A 24 -4.15 15.80 13.31
N TYR A 25 -3.32 15.38 12.35
CA TYR A 25 -2.71 14.06 12.31
C TYR A 25 -1.21 14.13 12.01
N THR A 26 -0.48 13.12 12.47
CA THR A 26 0.87 12.84 11.96
C THR A 26 0.69 12.14 10.60
N VAL A 27 0.76 12.93 9.53
CA VAL A 27 0.58 12.40 8.17
C VAL A 27 1.83 11.64 7.75
N LEU A 28 1.66 10.39 7.36
CA LEU A 28 2.71 9.52 6.88
C LEU A 28 2.72 9.50 5.35
N PHE A 29 3.88 9.73 4.77
CA PHE A 29 4.15 9.58 3.34
C PHE A 29 5.00 8.33 3.14
N THR A 30 4.46 7.35 2.42
CA THR A 30 5.27 6.22 1.98
C THR A 30 6.33 6.69 1.00
N GLU A 31 7.49 6.05 1.03
CA GLU A 31 8.52 6.24 0.01
C GLU A 31 7.95 6.03 -1.40
N THR A 32 7.00 5.08 -1.55
CA THR A 32 6.24 4.86 -2.79
C THR A 32 5.49 6.12 -3.25
N LEU A 33 4.73 6.80 -2.38
CA LEU A 33 4.04 8.04 -2.72
C LEU A 33 5.00 9.11 -3.20
N LEU A 34 6.14 9.25 -2.54
CA LEU A 34 7.14 10.25 -2.91
C LEU A 34 7.65 10.02 -4.34
N TYR A 35 7.99 8.76 -4.69
CA TYR A 35 8.42 8.41 -6.03
C TYR A 35 7.30 8.54 -7.08
N GLU A 36 6.07 8.17 -6.73
CA GLU A 36 4.92 8.40 -7.61
C GLU A 36 4.72 9.87 -7.94
N LEU A 37 4.89 10.78 -6.96
CA LEU A 37 4.81 12.22 -7.19
C LEU A 37 5.98 12.75 -8.02
N PHE A 38 7.19 12.21 -7.84
CA PHE A 38 8.35 12.61 -8.63
C PHE A 38 8.31 12.14 -10.08
N THR A 39 7.62 11.04 -10.35
CA THR A 39 7.40 10.49 -11.70
C THR A 39 6.12 10.99 -12.37
N ALA A 40 5.21 11.61 -11.62
CA ALA A 40 3.99 12.20 -12.15
C ALA A 40 4.25 13.33 -13.16
N HIS A 41 3.23 13.65 -13.95
CA HIS A 41 3.28 14.81 -14.84
C HIS A 41 3.51 16.10 -14.04
N LYS A 42 4.30 17.04 -14.61
CA LYS A 42 4.72 18.27 -13.91
C LYS A 42 3.55 19.00 -13.24
N ALA A 43 2.45 19.23 -13.96
CA ALA A 43 1.30 19.95 -13.43
C ALA A 43 0.64 19.23 -12.23
N GLU A 44 0.58 17.90 -12.26
CA GLU A 44 0.01 17.07 -11.20
C GLU A 44 0.91 17.08 -9.96
N ARG A 45 2.22 16.88 -10.16
CA ARG A 45 3.21 16.96 -9.10
C ARG A 45 3.17 18.32 -8.40
N ASP A 46 3.25 19.40 -9.18
CA ASP A 46 3.25 20.77 -8.66
C ASP A 46 1.95 21.04 -7.85
N ALA A 47 0.79 20.58 -8.36
CA ALA A 47 -0.49 20.71 -7.69
C ALA A 47 -0.57 19.91 -6.38
N CYS A 48 0.00 18.69 -6.34
CA CYS A 48 0.01 17.86 -5.14
C CYS A 48 0.92 18.46 -4.05
N PHE A 49 2.15 18.84 -4.39
CA PHE A 49 3.08 19.43 -3.41
C PHE A 49 2.60 20.79 -2.90
N ALA A 50 1.92 21.60 -3.72
CA ALA A 50 1.36 22.89 -3.30
C ALA A 50 0.27 22.79 -2.21
N LYS A 51 -0.31 21.60 -2.00
CA LYS A 51 -1.31 21.35 -0.94
C LYS A 51 -0.68 21.15 0.43
N LEU A 52 0.60 20.78 0.50
CA LEU A 52 1.29 20.54 1.77
C LEU A 52 1.62 21.87 2.47
N PRO A 53 1.57 21.92 3.83
CA PRO A 53 2.03 23.08 4.58
C PRO A 53 3.51 23.39 4.30
N ALA A 54 3.84 24.67 4.10
CA ALA A 54 5.21 25.14 3.91
C ALA A 54 5.93 25.28 5.29
N ARG A 55 6.18 24.16 5.96
CA ARG A 55 6.93 24.07 7.22
C ARG A 55 7.95 22.93 7.14
N ASP A 56 8.76 22.77 8.19
CA ASP A 56 9.60 21.58 8.35
C ASP A 56 8.72 20.38 8.76
N ASN A 57 8.95 19.22 8.15
CA ASN A 57 8.18 17.98 8.36
C ASN A 57 6.65 18.16 8.29
N PRO A 58 6.07 18.66 7.18
CA PRO A 58 4.63 18.63 6.97
C PRO A 58 4.07 17.19 6.96
N VAL A 59 4.94 16.22 6.67
CA VAL A 59 4.68 14.78 6.63
C VAL A 59 5.90 14.03 7.18
N GLU A 60 5.68 12.84 7.72
CA GLU A 60 6.73 11.90 8.13
C GLU A 60 6.94 10.87 7.02
N LEU A 61 8.17 10.77 6.51
CA LEU A 61 8.49 9.82 5.45
C LEU A 61 8.75 8.44 6.05
N ILE A 62 8.02 7.44 5.58
CA ILE A 62 8.19 6.04 5.98
C ILE A 62 8.78 5.23 4.82
N PRO A 63 9.68 4.27 5.08
CA PRO A 63 10.31 3.47 4.03
C PRO A 63 9.27 2.60 3.32
N ARG A 64 9.68 1.87 2.29
CA ARG A 64 8.91 0.70 1.83
C ARG A 64 8.86 -0.41 2.89
N THR A 65 8.05 -1.43 2.66
CA THR A 65 7.83 -2.54 3.62
C THR A 65 9.07 -3.39 3.91
N GLY A 66 10.06 -3.44 3.01
CA GLY A 66 11.27 -4.26 3.17
C GLY A 66 12.03 -4.04 4.50
N PRO A 67 12.38 -2.79 4.86
CA PRO A 67 12.92 -2.45 6.18
C PRO A 67 12.07 -2.91 7.37
N LEU A 68 10.74 -2.87 7.29
CA LEU A 68 9.88 -3.40 8.35
C LEU A 68 10.02 -4.90 8.48
N PHE A 69 10.02 -5.63 7.36
CA PHE A 69 10.20 -7.09 7.38
C PHE A 69 11.55 -7.48 7.98
N ARG A 70 12.61 -6.76 7.60
CA ARG A 70 13.95 -7.01 8.16
C ARG A 70 13.94 -6.87 9.67
N TYR A 71 13.36 -5.78 10.18
CA TYR A 71 13.21 -5.57 11.61
C TYR A 71 12.42 -6.71 12.28
N GLU A 72 11.28 -7.12 11.70
CA GLU A 72 10.44 -8.20 12.23
C GLU A 72 11.13 -9.56 12.27
N ILE A 73 11.94 -9.85 11.25
CA ILE A 73 12.73 -11.08 11.15
C ILE A 73 13.85 -11.08 12.19
N GLU A 74 14.62 -10.01 12.27
CA GLU A 74 15.79 -9.88 13.15
C GLU A 74 15.39 -9.83 14.63
N ASN A 75 14.34 -9.07 14.95
CA ASN A 75 13.95 -8.80 16.33
C ASN A 75 12.82 -9.70 16.83
N ARG A 76 12.23 -10.53 15.95
CA ARG A 76 11.12 -11.43 16.28
C ARG A 76 9.94 -10.72 16.96
N ARG A 77 9.67 -9.47 16.58
CA ARG A 77 8.58 -8.63 17.08
C ARG A 77 8.00 -7.80 15.94
N ALA A 78 6.72 -7.45 16.03
CA ALA A 78 6.05 -6.57 15.08
C ALA A 78 6.76 -5.22 14.91
N ALA A 79 6.76 -4.68 13.69
CA ALA A 79 7.27 -3.35 13.36
C ALA A 79 6.24 -2.22 13.60
N SER A 80 5.35 -2.42 14.58
CA SER A 80 4.37 -1.43 15.01
C SER A 80 4.81 -0.81 16.35
N PRO A 81 4.67 0.51 16.54
CA PRO A 81 4.07 1.49 15.62
C PRO A 81 4.99 1.86 14.44
N VAL A 82 4.40 2.12 13.27
CA VAL A 82 5.15 2.38 12.02
C VAL A 82 6.04 3.61 12.12
N LEU A 83 5.62 4.63 12.86
CA LEU A 83 6.35 5.89 13.01
C LEU A 83 7.75 5.72 13.62
N GLU A 84 8.00 4.66 14.39
CA GLU A 84 9.33 4.32 14.91
C GLU A 84 10.32 3.92 13.81
N HIS A 85 9.81 3.58 12.63
CA HIS A 85 10.59 3.13 11.47
C HIS A 85 10.70 4.19 10.37
N ARG A 86 10.33 5.44 10.65
CA ARG A 86 10.45 6.56 9.71
C ARG A 86 11.90 6.79 9.28
N LEU A 87 12.07 7.43 8.13
CA LEU A 87 13.38 7.81 7.62
C LEU A 87 14.01 8.88 8.54
N GLY A 88 15.27 8.67 8.91
CA GLY A 88 15.99 9.49 9.90
C GLY A 88 16.49 10.85 9.39
N PHE A 89 15.67 11.61 8.67
CA PHE A 89 16.01 12.94 8.19
C PHE A 89 14.85 13.93 8.30
N THR A 90 15.17 15.22 8.37
CA THR A 90 14.16 16.28 8.33
C THR A 90 13.74 16.54 6.89
N PHE A 91 12.48 16.27 6.58
CA PHE A 91 11.88 16.64 5.29
C PHE A 91 11.64 18.15 5.28
N ARG A 92 12.49 18.87 4.54
CA ARG A 92 12.29 20.28 4.23
C ARG A 92 11.64 20.40 2.87
N PHE A 93 10.45 21.01 2.85
CA PHE A 93 9.74 21.25 1.61
C PHE A 93 10.61 22.07 0.65
N ASN A 94 10.94 21.50 -0.52
CA ASN A 94 11.69 22.20 -1.55
C ASN A 94 10.70 23.07 -2.36
N PRO A 95 10.75 24.42 -2.26
CA PRO A 95 9.81 25.28 -2.98
C PRO A 95 9.93 25.14 -4.51
N ARG A 96 11.04 24.59 -5.01
CA ARG A 96 11.19 24.29 -6.43
C ARG A 96 10.22 23.20 -6.89
N LEU A 97 9.77 22.28 -6.02
CA LEU A 97 8.81 21.23 -6.38
C LEU A 97 7.45 21.77 -6.83
N THR A 98 7.13 23.01 -6.50
CA THR A 98 5.94 23.72 -6.98
C THR A 98 6.23 24.61 -8.20
N SER A 99 7.48 24.62 -8.68
CA SER A 99 7.89 25.36 -9.87
C SER A 99 7.85 24.47 -11.10
N ARG A 100 7.32 25.02 -12.20
CA ARG A 100 7.35 24.39 -13.53
C ARG A 100 8.78 24.16 -14.06
N THR A 101 9.77 24.82 -13.46
CA THR A 101 11.19 24.70 -13.81
C THR A 101 11.93 23.60 -13.03
N PHE A 102 11.24 22.86 -12.17
CA PHE A 102 11.87 21.74 -11.48
C PHE A 102 12.31 20.65 -12.47
N SER A 103 13.55 20.23 -12.30
CA SER A 103 14.19 19.11 -12.98
C SER A 103 14.93 18.29 -11.93
N HIS A 104 14.87 16.98 -12.06
CA HIS A 104 15.65 16.06 -11.26
C HIS A 104 17.15 16.24 -11.55
N SER A 105 17.97 16.10 -10.53
CA SER A 105 19.41 15.90 -10.64
C SER A 105 19.73 14.52 -11.19
N GLN A 106 20.98 14.30 -11.62
CA GLN A 106 21.40 13.01 -12.15
C GLN A 106 21.28 11.87 -11.11
N ASP A 107 21.52 12.18 -9.83
CA ASP A 107 21.40 11.23 -8.73
C ASP A 107 19.93 10.86 -8.48
N GLU A 108 19.02 11.85 -8.53
CA GLU A 108 17.57 11.63 -8.43
C GLU A 108 17.04 10.80 -9.61
N GLU A 109 17.46 11.08 -10.84
CA GLU A 109 17.09 10.26 -12.01
C GLU A 109 17.58 8.81 -11.87
N THR A 110 18.79 8.61 -11.32
CA THR A 110 19.35 7.27 -11.07
C THR A 110 18.53 6.52 -10.02
N ALA A 111 18.16 7.19 -8.93
CA ALA A 111 17.30 6.63 -7.88
C ALA A 111 15.90 6.28 -8.42
N LEU A 112 15.29 7.16 -9.23
CA LEU A 112 14.01 6.92 -9.87
C LEU A 112 14.06 5.72 -10.84
N ALA A 113 15.14 5.59 -11.62
CA ALA A 113 15.32 4.45 -12.50
C ALA A 113 15.50 3.13 -11.72
N GLN A 114 16.19 3.16 -10.57
CA GLN A 114 16.29 2.01 -9.69
C GLN A 114 14.93 1.63 -9.10
N TRP A 115 14.17 2.60 -8.60
CA TRP A 115 12.83 2.39 -8.05
C TRP A 115 11.90 1.76 -9.08
N ARG A 116 11.88 2.24 -10.33
CA ARG A 116 11.08 1.62 -11.41
C ARG A 116 11.39 0.14 -11.62
N ARG A 117 12.68 -0.23 -11.62
CA ARG A 117 13.11 -1.64 -11.73
C ARG A 117 12.70 -2.48 -10.51
N GLU A 118 12.49 -1.86 -9.36
CA GLU A 118 12.00 -2.52 -8.15
C GLU A 118 10.48 -2.73 -8.24
N VAL A 119 9.74 -1.71 -8.68
CA VAL A 119 8.31 -1.83 -8.97
C VAL A 119 8.04 -2.91 -10.02
N ASP A 120 8.83 -2.97 -11.10
CA ASP A 120 8.73 -4.04 -12.11
C ASP A 120 8.93 -5.44 -11.52
N ARG A 121 9.78 -5.57 -10.49
CA ARG A 121 9.97 -6.83 -9.77
C ARG A 121 8.79 -7.14 -8.86
N GLU A 122 8.28 -6.15 -8.13
CA GLU A 122 7.10 -6.29 -7.28
C GLU A 122 5.86 -6.67 -8.08
N VAL A 123 5.67 -6.10 -9.28
CA VAL A 123 4.60 -6.46 -10.23
C VAL A 123 4.68 -7.95 -10.60
N LYS A 124 5.88 -8.46 -10.91
CA LYS A 124 6.09 -9.89 -11.22
C LYS A 124 5.80 -10.76 -10.01
N THR A 125 6.30 -10.39 -8.83
CA THR A 125 6.04 -11.12 -7.59
C THR A 125 4.55 -11.13 -7.24
N PHE A 126 3.84 -10.02 -7.38
CA PHE A 126 2.39 -9.97 -7.19
C PHE A 126 1.68 -10.90 -8.16
N HIS A 127 2.09 -10.92 -9.43
CA HIS A 127 1.49 -11.81 -10.42
C HIS A 127 1.71 -13.30 -10.09
N GLU A 128 2.92 -13.66 -9.64
CA GLU A 128 3.23 -15.02 -9.14
C GLU A 128 2.38 -15.38 -7.91
N VAL A 129 2.23 -14.45 -6.97
CA VAL A 129 1.37 -14.63 -5.80
C VAL A 129 -0.10 -14.80 -6.22
N ALA A 130 -0.61 -13.94 -7.11
CA ALA A 130 -1.99 -13.97 -7.56
C ALA A 130 -2.33 -15.26 -8.32
N THR A 131 -1.43 -15.74 -9.17
CA THR A 131 -1.59 -17.05 -9.84
C THR A 131 -1.52 -18.21 -8.83
N GLY A 132 -0.68 -18.07 -7.80
CA GLY A 132 -0.56 -18.98 -6.67
C GLY A 132 -1.81 -19.08 -5.78
N VAL A 133 -2.65 -18.04 -5.69
CA VAL A 133 -3.86 -18.03 -4.83
C VAL A 133 -4.80 -19.20 -5.10
N SER A 134 -4.89 -19.65 -6.35
CA SER A 134 -5.73 -20.81 -6.72
C SER A 134 -5.29 -22.12 -6.04
N SER A 135 -4.01 -22.23 -5.64
CA SER A 135 -3.50 -23.37 -4.88
C SER A 135 -3.97 -23.37 -3.42
N TRP A 136 -4.20 -22.19 -2.85
CA TRP A 136 -4.67 -22.00 -1.47
C TRP A 136 -6.19 -22.06 -1.35
N CYS A 137 -6.89 -21.68 -2.41
CA CYS A 137 -8.35 -21.69 -2.48
C CYS A 137 -8.83 -22.59 -3.63
N PRO A 138 -8.86 -23.94 -3.45
CA PRO A 138 -9.28 -24.87 -4.49
C PRO A 138 -10.66 -24.57 -5.07
N THR A 139 -11.55 -23.97 -4.28
CA THR A 139 -12.88 -23.49 -4.71
C THR A 139 -12.81 -22.57 -5.93
N LEU A 140 -11.75 -21.77 -6.09
CA LEU A 140 -11.57 -20.90 -7.25
C LEU A 140 -11.42 -21.68 -8.55
N LYS A 141 -10.80 -22.87 -8.52
CA LYS A 141 -10.53 -23.69 -9.72
C LYS A 141 -11.79 -24.31 -10.31
N THR A 142 -12.76 -24.65 -9.47
CA THR A 142 -14.01 -25.29 -9.89
C THR A 142 -15.18 -24.30 -9.99
N CYS A 143 -14.97 -23.03 -9.60
CA CYS A 143 -16.00 -22.01 -9.61
C CYS A 143 -16.37 -21.58 -11.03
N PRO A 144 -17.66 -21.60 -11.41
CA PRO A 144 -18.12 -21.01 -12.66
C PRO A 144 -17.82 -19.51 -12.72
N ARG A 145 -17.44 -18.99 -13.89
CA ARG A 145 -17.09 -17.56 -14.09
C ARG A 145 -18.12 -16.58 -13.52
N ARG A 146 -19.42 -16.89 -13.66
CA ARG A 146 -20.54 -16.10 -13.13
C ARG A 146 -20.58 -15.96 -11.61
N ALA A 147 -20.01 -16.92 -10.88
CA ALA A 147 -19.96 -16.95 -9.41
C ALA A 147 -18.59 -16.53 -8.87
N LEU A 148 -17.59 -16.36 -9.75
CA LEU A 148 -16.21 -16.11 -9.32
C LEU A 148 -16.07 -14.81 -8.52
N LYS A 149 -16.77 -13.75 -8.94
CA LYS A 149 -16.75 -12.47 -8.22
C LYS A 149 -17.28 -12.63 -6.79
N SER A 150 -18.45 -13.26 -6.60
CA SER A 150 -19.02 -13.44 -5.25
C SER A 150 -18.14 -14.34 -4.37
N VAL A 151 -17.58 -15.42 -4.93
CA VAL A 151 -16.66 -16.29 -4.20
C VAL A 151 -15.38 -15.54 -3.78
N CYS A 152 -14.84 -14.69 -4.65
CA CYS A 152 -13.68 -13.85 -4.31
C CYS A 152 -14.02 -12.88 -3.17
N GLU A 153 -15.18 -12.23 -3.20
CA GLU A 153 -15.62 -11.33 -2.12
C GLU A 153 -15.79 -12.06 -0.78
N ASP A 154 -16.31 -13.29 -0.78
CA ASP A 154 -16.44 -14.10 0.43
C ASP A 154 -15.08 -14.51 0.99
N LEU A 155 -14.14 -14.90 0.13
CA LEU A 155 -12.76 -15.22 0.52
C LEU A 155 -12.03 -13.98 1.06
N LYS A 156 -12.25 -12.79 0.47
CA LYS A 156 -11.72 -11.53 0.99
C LYS A 156 -12.22 -11.27 2.42
N ARG A 157 -13.52 -11.39 2.65
CA ARG A 157 -14.11 -11.27 3.99
C ARG A 157 -13.51 -12.26 4.96
N GLN A 158 -13.32 -13.51 4.54
CA GLN A 158 -12.71 -14.54 5.39
C GLN A 158 -11.27 -14.19 5.75
N ALA A 159 -10.45 -13.73 4.80
CA ALA A 159 -9.06 -13.32 5.06
C ALA A 159 -8.94 -12.09 5.98
N CYS A 160 -10.00 -11.30 6.13
CA CYS A 160 -10.05 -10.16 7.05
C CYS A 160 -10.53 -10.52 8.46
N VAL A 161 -11.40 -11.52 8.59
CA VAL A 161 -11.99 -11.94 9.89
C VAL A 161 -11.19 -13.06 10.54
N ASP A 162 -10.68 -14.01 9.76
CA ASP A 162 -9.97 -15.19 10.24
C ASP A 162 -8.46 -15.07 10.02
N THR A 163 -7.74 -14.75 11.10
CA THR A 163 -6.27 -14.68 11.08
C THR A 163 -5.60 -16.01 10.69
N GLY A 164 -6.28 -17.14 10.89
CA GLY A 164 -5.82 -18.46 10.49
C GLY A 164 -5.66 -18.57 8.98
N VAL A 165 -6.55 -17.95 8.19
CA VAL A 165 -6.44 -17.94 6.72
C VAL A 165 -5.14 -17.28 6.26
N VAL A 166 -4.86 -16.08 6.77
CA VAL A 166 -3.63 -15.34 6.42
C VAL A 166 -2.39 -16.10 6.87
N ARG A 167 -2.40 -16.67 8.09
CA ARG A 167 -1.30 -17.47 8.62
C ARG A 167 -1.05 -18.75 7.81
N ASN A 168 -2.09 -19.42 7.34
CA ASN A 168 -1.98 -20.62 6.51
C ASN A 168 -1.33 -20.30 5.15
N VAL A 169 -1.76 -19.20 4.52
CA VAL A 169 -1.13 -18.72 3.29
C VAL A 169 0.32 -18.37 3.54
N TYR A 170 0.60 -17.56 4.58
CA TYR A 170 1.95 -17.22 4.98
C TYR A 170 2.83 -18.47 5.17
N GLN A 171 2.36 -19.46 5.91
CA GLN A 171 3.09 -20.72 6.16
C GLN A 171 3.45 -21.46 4.87
N SER A 172 2.61 -21.36 3.82
CA SER A 172 2.87 -22.02 2.53
C SER A 172 3.94 -21.34 1.67
N ILE A 173 4.14 -20.02 1.84
CA ILE A 173 5.10 -19.23 1.08
C ILE A 173 6.33 -18.84 1.88
N LYS A 174 6.35 -19.13 3.18
CA LYS A 174 7.34 -18.59 4.11
C LYS A 174 8.75 -19.04 3.74
N PRO A 175 9.70 -18.10 3.48
CA PRO A 175 11.11 -18.45 3.32
C PRO A 175 11.77 -18.89 4.62
N GLU A 176 12.93 -19.53 4.51
CA GLU A 176 13.77 -19.85 5.67
C GLU A 176 14.17 -18.56 6.43
N GLY A 177 14.26 -18.64 7.76
CA GLY A 177 14.63 -17.52 8.62
C GLY A 177 13.46 -16.61 9.05
N PHE A 178 12.32 -16.63 8.36
CA PHE A 178 11.14 -15.83 8.72
C PHE A 178 10.42 -16.36 9.99
N PRO A 179 9.68 -15.51 10.74
CA PRO A 179 8.96 -15.89 11.96
C PRO A 179 8.02 -17.11 11.80
N HIS A 180 7.72 -17.82 12.87
CA HIS A 180 6.70 -18.87 12.79
C HIS A 180 5.30 -18.27 12.59
N ALA A 181 4.44 -18.91 11.80
CA ALA A 181 3.11 -18.39 11.47
C ALA A 181 2.24 -18.12 12.71
N SER A 182 2.43 -18.88 13.79
CA SER A 182 1.72 -18.68 15.06
C SER A 182 2.10 -17.38 15.79
N PHE A 183 3.24 -16.76 15.45
CA PHE A 183 3.72 -15.55 16.11
C PHE A 183 3.31 -14.26 15.41
N ILE A 184 2.96 -14.32 14.12
CA ILE A 184 2.53 -13.14 13.38
C ILE A 184 1.04 -12.91 13.59
N ASP A 185 0.62 -11.66 13.70
CA ASP A 185 -0.77 -11.23 13.76
C ASP A 185 -0.95 -9.90 13.04
N SER A 186 -2.13 -9.30 13.15
CA SER A 186 -2.48 -8.05 12.46
C SER A 186 -1.62 -6.83 12.81
N SER A 187 -0.77 -6.89 13.84
CA SER A 187 0.23 -5.86 14.16
C SER A 187 1.53 -5.98 13.35
N TRP A 188 1.75 -7.11 12.68
CA TRP A 188 2.95 -7.38 11.90
C TRP A 188 2.80 -6.91 10.45
N ALA A 189 3.81 -6.22 9.93
CA ALA A 189 3.92 -5.82 8.54
C ALA A 189 3.90 -7.04 7.59
N ILE A 190 4.59 -8.14 7.95
CA ILE A 190 4.55 -9.38 7.17
C ILE A 190 3.12 -9.93 7.06
N PHE A 191 2.36 -9.92 8.16
CA PHE A 191 0.96 -10.38 8.14
C PHE A 191 0.11 -9.49 7.23
N ARG A 192 0.23 -8.16 7.38
CA ARG A 192 -0.51 -7.20 6.56
C ARG A 192 -0.12 -7.27 5.09
N TRP A 193 1.14 -7.59 4.79
CA TRP A 193 1.59 -7.82 3.42
C TRP A 193 0.89 -9.02 2.79
N VAL A 194 0.84 -10.17 3.49
CA VAL A 194 0.13 -11.37 2.99
C VAL A 194 -1.36 -11.07 2.83
N GLN A 195 -1.97 -10.42 3.82
CA GLN A 195 -3.39 -10.06 3.78
C GLN A 195 -3.70 -9.14 2.58
N ALA A 196 -2.93 -8.06 2.39
CA ALA A 196 -3.12 -7.14 1.28
C ALA A 196 -2.95 -7.84 -0.08
N HIS A 197 -1.91 -8.67 -0.25
CA HIS A 197 -1.71 -9.43 -1.48
C HIS A 197 -2.87 -10.37 -1.78
N LEU A 198 -3.43 -11.05 -0.76
CA LEU A 198 -4.62 -11.89 -0.92
C LEU A 198 -5.82 -11.08 -1.40
N LEU A 199 -6.10 -9.92 -0.77
CA LEU A 199 -7.24 -9.08 -1.15
C LEU A 199 -7.14 -8.62 -2.61
N PHE A 200 -5.99 -8.05 -3.00
CA PHE A 200 -5.78 -7.57 -4.36
C PHE A 200 -5.72 -8.70 -5.38
N SER A 201 -5.16 -9.87 -5.02
CA SER A 201 -5.17 -11.05 -5.89
C SER A 201 -6.58 -11.58 -6.14
N LEU A 202 -7.45 -11.58 -5.11
CA LEU A 202 -8.85 -11.98 -5.26
C LEU A 202 -9.64 -10.96 -6.09
N ASP A 203 -9.36 -9.66 -5.97
CA ASP A 203 -9.92 -8.63 -6.85
C ASP A 203 -9.47 -8.82 -8.29
N TYR A 204 -8.20 -9.18 -8.48
CA TYR A 204 -7.62 -9.47 -9.78
C TYR A 204 -8.28 -10.70 -10.43
N ILE A 205 -8.39 -11.81 -9.70
CA ILE A 205 -9.04 -13.05 -10.16
C ILE A 205 -10.54 -12.83 -10.42
N GLY A 206 -11.23 -12.09 -9.55
CA GLY A 206 -12.64 -11.75 -9.73
C GLY A 206 -12.87 -10.97 -11.02
N ARG A 207 -11.98 -10.01 -11.33
CA ARG A 207 -12.03 -9.19 -12.55
C ARG A 207 -11.69 -9.97 -13.82
N TYR A 208 -10.58 -10.70 -13.85
CA TYR A 208 -10.04 -11.28 -15.09
C TYR A 208 -10.27 -12.80 -15.24
N GLY A 209 -10.53 -13.51 -14.14
CA GLY A 209 -10.60 -14.96 -14.12
C GLY A 209 -9.22 -15.62 -14.04
N LEU A 210 -9.19 -16.95 -13.82
CA LEU A 210 -7.94 -17.69 -13.63
C LEU A 210 -7.17 -17.99 -14.92
N THR A 211 -7.85 -18.03 -16.07
CA THR A 211 -7.27 -18.44 -17.37
C THR A 211 -6.56 -17.29 -18.09
N GLU A 212 -6.90 -16.04 -17.77
CA GLU A 212 -6.33 -14.84 -18.39
C GLU A 212 -5.12 -14.29 -17.60
N LEU A 213 -4.70 -15.00 -16.54
CA LEU A 213 -3.55 -14.62 -15.72
C LEU A 213 -2.20 -14.88 -16.42
N SER A 214 -2.15 -15.17 -17.72
CA SER A 214 -0.87 -15.35 -18.43
C SER A 214 -0.22 -14.04 -18.86
N ASN A 215 -0.97 -12.93 -18.87
CA ASN A 215 -0.46 -11.61 -19.19
C ASN A 215 -0.58 -10.71 -17.96
N ILE A 216 0.46 -9.91 -17.67
CA ILE A 216 0.45 -8.88 -16.64
C ILE A 216 -0.29 -7.65 -17.19
N PRO A 217 -1.45 -7.25 -16.62
CA PRO A 217 -2.18 -6.10 -17.11
C PRO A 217 -1.44 -4.81 -16.77
N LYS A 218 -1.62 -3.79 -17.61
CA LYS A 218 -0.98 -2.48 -17.41
C LYS A 218 -1.34 -1.82 -16.06
N ARG A 219 -2.47 -2.20 -15.46
CA ARG A 219 -2.94 -1.65 -14.17
C ARG A 219 -2.18 -2.23 -12.96
N THR A 220 -1.42 -3.30 -13.11
CA THR A 220 -0.77 -3.98 -11.97
C THR A 220 0.25 -3.09 -11.25
N GLU A 221 0.91 -2.18 -11.95
CA GLU A 221 1.79 -1.19 -11.29
C GLU A 221 1.04 -0.34 -10.26
N HIS A 222 -0.16 0.14 -10.62
CA HIS A 222 -0.99 0.90 -9.69
C HIS A 222 -1.41 0.04 -8.49
N ASP A 223 -1.81 -1.21 -8.75
CA ASP A 223 -2.20 -2.15 -7.69
C ASP A 223 -1.04 -2.39 -6.68
N ILE A 224 0.24 -2.35 -7.09
CA ILE A 224 1.40 -2.46 -6.18
C ILE A 224 1.46 -1.26 -5.21
N HIS A 225 1.27 -0.05 -5.72
CA HIS A 225 1.27 1.14 -4.88
C HIS A 225 0.10 1.11 -3.89
N ASP A 226 -1.08 0.71 -4.37
CA ASP A 226 -2.30 0.55 -3.58
C ASP A 226 -2.14 -0.48 -2.46
N ILE A 227 -1.44 -1.59 -2.72
CA ILE A 227 -1.05 -2.57 -1.71
C ILE A 227 -0.18 -1.94 -0.63
N GLN A 228 0.81 -1.12 -0.99
CA GLN A 228 1.67 -0.43 -0.02
C GLN A 228 0.84 0.52 0.87
N TYR A 229 -0.07 1.30 0.28
CA TYR A 229 -0.98 2.17 1.03
C TYR A 229 -1.87 1.39 1.98
N LEU A 230 -2.43 0.26 1.54
CA LEU A 230 -3.27 -0.59 2.38
C LEU A 230 -2.47 -1.19 3.55
N ILE A 231 -1.25 -1.70 3.31
CA ILE A 231 -0.41 -2.26 4.36
C ILE A 231 -0.14 -1.21 5.44
N TYR A 232 0.34 -0.03 5.05
CA TYR A 232 0.64 1.01 6.00
C TYR A 232 -0.61 1.55 6.70
N GLY A 233 -1.69 1.77 5.95
CA GLY A 233 -2.96 2.24 6.52
C GLY A 233 -3.48 1.29 7.58
N THR A 234 -3.45 -0.02 7.30
CA THR A 234 -3.92 -1.06 8.24
C THR A 234 -3.01 -1.26 9.45
N LEU A 235 -1.70 -1.01 9.32
CA LEU A 235 -0.77 -1.00 10.46
C LEU A 235 -0.98 0.22 11.36
N CYS A 236 -1.21 1.40 10.79
CA CYS A 236 -1.42 2.65 11.54
C CYS A 236 -2.85 2.79 12.06
N GLY A 237 -3.80 2.02 11.50
CA GLY A 237 -5.22 2.10 11.80
C GLY A 237 -5.93 3.30 11.16
N ALA A 238 -5.29 4.02 10.23
CA ALA A 238 -5.91 5.13 9.54
C ALA A 238 -5.36 5.33 8.11
N LEU A 239 -6.26 5.63 7.17
CA LEU A 239 -5.96 5.86 5.76
C LEU A 239 -6.78 7.04 5.21
N ALA A 240 -6.13 7.94 4.48
CA ALA A 240 -6.77 8.95 3.66
C ALA A 240 -6.65 8.54 2.18
N SER A 241 -7.78 8.18 1.58
CA SER A 241 -7.87 7.69 0.19
C SER A 241 -9.19 8.08 -0.45
N ARG A 242 -9.15 8.45 -1.74
CA ARG A 242 -10.33 8.65 -2.59
C ARG A 242 -10.50 7.53 -3.62
N ASP A 243 -9.66 6.50 -3.56
CA ASP A 243 -9.81 5.31 -4.38
C ASP A 243 -10.79 4.35 -3.70
N ASN A 244 -11.86 4.00 -4.42
CA ASN A 244 -12.92 3.13 -3.88
C ASN A 244 -12.45 1.69 -3.63
N ASP A 245 -11.54 1.18 -4.45
CA ASP A 245 -11.04 -0.19 -4.34
C ASP A 245 -10.17 -0.29 -3.06
N ILE A 246 -9.26 0.68 -2.84
CA ILE A 246 -8.44 0.75 -1.63
C ILE A 246 -9.31 1.01 -0.39
N ALA A 247 -10.22 1.97 -0.44
CA ALA A 247 -11.13 2.30 0.66
C ALA A 247 -11.94 1.09 1.11
N THR A 248 -12.47 0.31 0.16
CA THR A 248 -13.21 -0.92 0.43
C THR A 248 -12.31 -1.96 1.09
N ASN A 249 -11.11 -2.19 0.57
CA ASN A 249 -10.17 -3.15 1.12
C ASN A 249 -9.67 -2.73 2.53
N PHE A 250 -9.47 -1.44 2.77
CA PHE A 250 -9.12 -0.90 4.08
C PHE A 250 -10.24 -1.11 5.10
N ALA A 251 -11.49 -0.78 4.76
CA ALA A 251 -12.63 -0.98 5.64
C ALA A 251 -12.85 -2.48 5.98
N LEU A 252 -12.56 -3.38 5.05
CA LEU A 252 -12.57 -4.83 5.31
C LEU A 252 -11.45 -5.25 6.26
N ALA A 253 -10.20 -4.83 5.99
CA ALA A 253 -9.02 -5.29 6.73
C ALA A 253 -8.82 -4.59 8.09
N CYS A 254 -9.41 -3.41 8.28
CA CYS A 254 -9.34 -2.61 9.50
C CYS A 254 -10.69 -1.93 9.78
N PRO A 255 -11.72 -2.69 10.20
CA PRO A 255 -13.10 -2.18 10.35
C PRO A 255 -13.27 -1.13 11.45
N LYS A 256 -12.31 -1.04 12.37
CA LYS A 256 -12.25 0.01 13.42
C LYS A 256 -11.31 1.16 13.05
N GLY A 257 -10.69 1.10 11.87
CA GLY A 257 -9.76 2.12 11.40
C GLY A 257 -10.46 3.38 10.93
N LEU A 258 -9.73 4.49 10.94
CA LEU A 258 -10.20 5.76 10.41
C LEU A 258 -9.96 5.81 8.89
N LEU A 259 -11.04 5.91 8.11
CA LEU A 259 -10.97 6.20 6.68
C LEU A 259 -11.40 7.63 6.41
N VAL A 260 -10.55 8.41 5.74
CA VAL A 260 -10.86 9.78 5.29
C VAL A 260 -10.99 9.78 3.77
N ASN A 261 -12.23 9.84 3.25
CA ASN A 261 -12.53 9.82 1.82
C ASN A 261 -13.10 11.14 1.27
N SER A 262 -13.66 11.99 2.13
CA SER A 262 -14.10 13.34 1.80
C SER A 262 -14.23 14.17 3.06
N TYR A 263 -13.94 15.48 2.99
CA TYR A 263 -14.51 16.40 3.98
C TYR A 263 -15.98 16.64 3.67
N SER A 264 -16.86 16.17 4.54
CA SER A 264 -18.19 16.75 4.67
C SER A 264 -18.03 17.97 5.59
N ASN A 265 -18.24 19.17 5.04
CA ASN A 265 -18.41 20.38 5.85
C ASN A 265 -19.64 20.26 6.75
#